data_AF-A0A0X1KLA2-F1
#
_entry.id   AF-A0A0X1KLA2-F1
#
_cell.length_a   1.000
_cell.length_b   1.000
_cell.length_c   1.000
_cell.angle_alpha   90.00
_cell.angle_beta   90.00
_cell.angle_gamma   90.00
#
_symmetry.space_group_name_H-M   'P 1'
#
loop_
_entity.id
_entity.type
_entity.pdbx_description
1 polymer ?
#
loop_
_entity_poly.entity_id
_entity_poly.type
_entity_poly.pdbx_seq_one_letter_code
_entity_poly.pdbx_strand_id
1 'polypeptide(L)'
;MEDLIGKVREKFDLEVNDMADAWKLVEWLEEKGWVVYIITAKDRKQVDAWHPRYGTLFAQFGEVPNFGSILEGILTVALLAKEIEENGFKRTKAR
;
A
#
# COMPACT_ATOMS: atom_id res chain seq x y z
N MET A 1 -1.20 12.21 -7.86
CA MET A 1 -2.23 11.16 -8.03
C MET A 1 -2.07 10.46 -9.36
N GLU A 2 -2.03 11.18 -10.49
CA GLU A 2 -1.81 10.61 -11.83
C GLU A 2 -0.54 9.75 -11.92
N ASP A 3 0.59 10.24 -11.40
CA ASP A 3 1.84 9.45 -11.34
C ASP A 3 1.69 8.13 -10.58
N LEU A 4 0.86 8.11 -9.52
CA LEU A 4 0.65 6.92 -8.70
C LEU A 4 -0.21 5.90 -9.45
N ILE A 5 -1.26 6.36 -10.13
CA ILE A 5 -2.11 5.52 -10.99
C ILE A 5 -1.28 4.96 -12.15
N GLY A 6 -0.41 5.76 -12.76
CA GLY A 6 0.51 5.31 -13.81
C GLY A 6 1.42 4.18 -13.34
N LYS A 7 2.03 4.31 -12.15
CA LYS A 7 2.85 3.24 -11.54
C LYS A 7 2.04 1.98 -11.23
N VAL A 8 0.81 2.12 -10.72
CA VAL A 8 -0.09 0.98 -10.48
C VAL A 8 -0.39 0.27 -11.78
N ARG A 9 -0.73 1.00 -12.84
CA ARG A 9 -0.98 0.43 -14.16
C ARG A 9 0.24 -0.34 -14.68
N GLU A 10 1.43 0.24 -14.62
CA GLU A 10 2.66 -0.41 -15.07
C GLU A 10 2.95 -1.70 -14.27
N LYS A 11 2.78 -1.66 -12.96
CA LYS A 11 3.15 -2.76 -12.06
C LYS A 11 2.11 -3.86 -11.97
N PHE A 12 0.83 -3.54 -12.05
CA PHE A 12 -0.28 -4.47 -11.84
C PHE A 12 -1.09 -4.77 -13.10
N ASP A 13 -0.77 -4.12 -14.22
CA ASP A 13 -1.61 -4.14 -15.43
C ASP A 13 -3.07 -3.80 -15.13
N LEU A 14 -3.27 -2.86 -14.21
CA LEU A 14 -4.57 -2.46 -13.68
C LEU A 14 -4.80 -0.96 -13.86
N GLU A 15 -5.86 -0.59 -14.56
CA GLU A 15 -6.33 0.79 -14.64
C GLU A 15 -7.24 1.08 -13.44
N VAL A 16 -6.95 2.16 -12.70
CA VAL A 16 -7.71 2.53 -11.50
C VAL A 16 -8.49 3.81 -11.77
N ASN A 17 -9.81 3.68 -11.86
CA ASN A 17 -10.72 4.81 -12.05
C ASN A 17 -11.46 5.18 -10.77
N ASP A 18 -11.69 4.20 -9.89
CA ASP A 18 -12.47 4.38 -8.67
C ASP A 18 -12.00 3.45 -7.53
N MET A 19 -12.77 3.43 -6.44
CA MET A 19 -12.50 2.60 -5.28
C MET A 19 -12.73 1.10 -5.52
N ALA A 20 -13.59 0.71 -6.45
CA ALA A 20 -13.81 -0.70 -6.77
C ALA A 20 -12.60 -1.27 -7.50
N ASP A 21 -12.01 -0.50 -8.42
CA ASP A 21 -10.73 -0.86 -9.04
C ASP A 21 -9.60 -0.92 -8.00
N ALA A 22 -9.52 0.07 -7.13
CA ALA A 22 -8.51 0.08 -6.06
C ALA A 22 -8.67 -1.10 -5.09
N TRP A 23 -9.89 -1.57 -4.84
CA TRP A 23 -10.15 -2.70 -3.94
C TRP A 23 -9.52 -4.00 -4.44
N LYS A 24 -9.37 -4.19 -5.76
CA LYS A 24 -8.66 -5.34 -6.35
C LYS A 24 -7.21 -5.43 -5.86
N LEU A 25 -6.59 -4.29 -5.50
CA LEU A 25 -5.24 -4.28 -4.92
C LEU A 25 -5.26 -4.71 -3.45
N VAL A 26 -6.33 -4.44 -2.72
CA VAL A 26 -6.54 -4.96 -1.35
C VAL A 26 -6.73 -6.47 -1.38
N GLU A 27 -7.51 -6.98 -2.33
CA GLU A 27 -7.67 -8.42 -2.56
C GLU A 27 -6.33 -9.07 -2.95
N TRP A 28 -5.56 -8.43 -3.85
CA TRP A 28 -4.21 -8.91 -4.17
C TRP A 28 -3.30 -8.94 -2.93
N LEU A 29 -3.35 -7.93 -2.05
CA LEU A 29 -2.60 -7.92 -0.80
C LEU A 29 -3.00 -9.10 0.10
N GLU A 30 -4.31 -9.34 0.26
CA GLU A 30 -4.85 -10.48 1.00
C GLU A 30 -4.36 -11.82 0.42
N GLU A 31 -4.44 -12.00 -0.89
CA GLU A 31 -3.96 -13.21 -1.58
C GLU A 31 -2.45 -13.45 -1.36
N LYS A 32 -1.68 -12.37 -1.17
CA LYS A 32 -0.25 -12.43 -0.83
C LYS A 32 0.02 -12.57 0.67
N GLY A 33 -1.00 -12.69 1.50
CA GLY A 33 -0.88 -12.89 2.94
C GLY A 33 -0.67 -11.61 3.75
N TRP A 34 -0.90 -10.45 3.14
CA TRP A 34 -0.85 -9.17 3.85
C TRP A 34 -2.18 -8.92 4.57
N VAL A 35 -2.09 -8.45 5.81
CA VAL A 35 -3.20 -7.92 6.58
C VAL A 35 -3.24 -6.42 6.37
N VAL A 36 -4.35 -5.90 5.82
CA VAL A 36 -4.50 -4.47 5.49
C VAL A 36 -5.35 -3.77 6.55
N TYR A 37 -4.87 -2.63 7.04
CA TYR A 37 -5.57 -1.77 8.00
C TYR A 37 -5.99 -0.47 7.32
N ILE A 38 -7.30 -0.22 7.25
CA ILE A 38 -7.86 1.02 6.70
C ILE A 38 -8.61 1.73 7.82
N ILE A 39 -8.18 2.96 8.14
CA ILE A 39 -8.82 3.78 9.17
C ILE A 39 -9.21 5.12 8.53
N THR A 40 -10.49 5.45 8.62
CA THR A 40 -11.04 6.74 8.21
C THR A 40 -11.66 7.45 9.42
N ALA A 41 -11.25 8.68 9.66
CA ALA A 41 -11.84 9.60 10.62
C ALA A 41 -11.74 11.03 10.07
N LYS A 42 -12.40 11.99 10.73
CA LYS A 42 -12.59 13.38 10.24
C LYS A 42 -11.32 14.04 9.66
N ASP A 43 -10.15 13.75 10.23
CA ASP A 43 -8.85 14.31 9.79
C ASP A 43 -7.75 13.24 9.67
N ARG A 44 -8.15 11.96 9.56
CA ARG A 44 -7.23 10.82 9.51
C ARG A 44 -7.67 9.85 8.42
N LYS A 45 -6.80 9.64 7.43
CA LYS A 45 -6.99 8.65 6.37
C LYS A 45 -5.74 7.79 6.33
N GLN A 46 -5.79 6.69 7.05
CA GLN A 46 -4.65 5.81 7.22
C GLN A 46 -4.90 4.50 6.47
N VAL A 47 -3.89 4.08 5.72
CA VAL A 47 -3.80 2.75 5.12
C VAL A 47 -2.42 2.20 5.48
N ASP A 48 -2.37 1.04 6.12
CA ASP A 48 -1.12 0.32 6.42
C ASP A 48 -1.33 -1.17 6.10
N ALA A 49 -0.24 -1.93 5.95
CA ALA A 49 -0.31 -3.36 5.75
C ALA A 49 0.76 -4.08 6.57
N TRP A 50 0.46 -5.29 7.04
CA TRP A 50 1.36 -6.15 7.79
C TRP A 50 1.48 -7.52 7.16
N HIS A 51 2.68 -8.07 7.11
CA HIS A 51 2.90 -9.43 6.64
C HIS A 51 3.80 -10.19 7.64
N PRO A 52 3.53 -11.48 7.95
CA PRO A 52 4.30 -12.24 8.94
C PRO A 52 5.79 -12.34 8.62
N ARG A 53 6.16 -12.31 7.33
CA ARG A 53 7.56 -12.35 6.87
C ARG A 53 8.26 -10.99 6.91
N TYR A 54 7.53 -9.89 6.77
CA TYR A 54 8.11 -8.57 6.48
C TYR A 54 7.80 -7.50 7.54
N GLY A 55 6.86 -7.75 8.45
CA GLY A 55 6.37 -6.76 9.41
C GLY A 55 5.33 -5.82 8.80
N THR A 56 5.05 -4.72 9.50
CA THR A 56 4.14 -3.64 9.03
C THR A 56 4.88 -2.75 8.05
N LEU A 57 4.25 -2.21 7.02
CA LEU A 57 4.92 -1.29 6.08
C LEU A 57 5.39 -0.01 6.78
N PHE A 58 4.53 0.63 7.58
CA PHE A 58 4.85 1.92 8.20
C PHE A 58 5.13 1.83 9.70
N ALA A 59 4.28 1.13 10.48
CA ALA A 59 4.39 1.14 11.94
C ALA A 59 5.73 0.59 12.48
N GLN A 60 6.44 -0.25 11.70
CA GLN A 60 7.77 -0.78 12.05
C GLN A 60 8.84 0.31 12.11
N PHE A 61 8.58 1.46 11.51
CA PHE A 61 9.44 2.63 11.52
C PHE A 61 8.96 3.72 12.51
N GLY A 62 7.92 3.42 13.30
CA GLY A 62 7.30 4.41 14.20
C GLY A 62 6.45 5.44 13.45
N GLU A 63 6.13 5.20 12.18
CA GLU A 63 5.32 6.10 11.36
C GLU A 63 3.83 5.73 11.45
N VAL A 64 2.98 6.76 11.47
CA VAL A 64 1.53 6.62 11.37
C VAL A 64 1.10 7.30 10.07
N PRO A 65 0.89 6.56 8.98
CA PRO A 65 0.67 7.18 7.68
C PRO A 65 -0.67 7.90 7.66
N ASN A 66 -0.69 9.10 7.09
CA ASN A 66 -1.90 9.90 6.91
C ASN A 66 -1.92 10.45 5.48
N PHE A 67 -2.79 9.89 4.65
CA PHE A 67 -2.89 10.20 3.22
C PHE A 67 -3.93 11.30 2.96
N GLY A 68 -3.85 11.92 1.78
CA GLY A 68 -4.87 12.86 1.31
C GLY A 68 -6.22 12.16 1.09
N SER A 69 -6.19 10.89 0.66
CA SER A 69 -7.36 10.02 0.47
C SER A 69 -7.08 8.56 0.81
N ILE A 70 -8.13 7.76 1.05
CA ILE A 70 -7.99 6.29 1.21
C ILE A 70 -7.52 5.63 -0.09
N LEU A 71 -7.98 6.13 -1.24
CA LEU A 71 -7.54 5.68 -2.55
C LEU A 71 -6.01 5.78 -2.68
N GLU A 72 -5.47 6.96 -2.41
CA GLU A 72 -4.02 7.21 -2.41
C GLU A 72 -3.28 6.23 -1.47
N GLY A 73 -3.81 6.00 -0.27
CA GLY A 73 -3.23 5.06 0.68
C GLY A 73 -3.19 3.63 0.15
N ILE A 74 -4.28 3.14 -0.44
CA ILE A 74 -4.36 1.79 -1.02
C ILE A 74 -3.33 1.62 -2.14
N LEU A 75 -3.29 2.57 -3.09
CA LEU A 75 -2.36 2.49 -4.22
C LEU A 75 -0.90 2.52 -3.74
N THR A 76 -0.59 3.36 -2.75
CA THR A 76 0.76 3.48 -2.18
C THR A 76 1.17 2.19 -1.47
N VAL A 77 0.30 1.67 -0.60
CA VAL A 77 0.56 0.43 0.15
C VAL A 77 0.73 -0.78 -0.78
N ALA A 78 -0.11 -0.90 -1.80
CA ALA A 78 0.00 -1.98 -2.78
C ALA A 78 1.33 -1.95 -3.53
N LEU A 79 1.76 -0.76 -3.99
CA LEU A 79 3.04 -0.60 -4.67
C LEU A 79 4.24 -0.96 -3.78
N LEU A 80 4.24 -0.49 -2.52
CA LEU A 80 5.29 -0.79 -1.56
C LEU A 80 5.36 -2.30 -1.25
N ALA A 81 4.21 -2.93 -1.00
CA ALA A 81 4.14 -4.36 -0.77
C ALA A 81 4.65 -5.14 -1.99
N LYS A 82 4.26 -4.75 -3.20
CA LYS A 82 4.74 -5.38 -4.43
C LYS A 82 6.25 -5.25 -4.60
N GLU A 83 6.83 -4.08 -4.31
CA GLU A 83 8.27 -3.91 -4.35
C GLU A 83 9.00 -4.84 -3.37
N ILE A 84 8.43 -5.05 -2.18
CA ILE A 84 8.95 -6.01 -1.18
C ILE A 84 8.81 -7.45 -1.66
N GLU A 85 7.70 -7.84 -2.28
CA GLU A 85 7.53 -9.19 -2.85
C GLU A 85 8.51 -9.47 -4.00
N GLU A 86 8.76 -8.47 -4.87
CA GLU A 86 9.67 -8.61 -6.02
C GLU A 86 11.14 -8.65 -5.60
N ASN A 87 11.53 -7.82 -4.64
CA ASN A 87 12.95 -7.58 -4.31
C ASN A 87 13.40 -8.16 -2.96
N GLY A 88 12.46 -8.70 -2.17
CA GLY A 88 12.64 -8.97 -0.76
C GLY A 88 12.73 -7.69 0.08
N PHE A 89 12.67 -7.84 1.40
CA PHE A 89 12.89 -6.72 2.31
C PHE A 89 14.37 -6.31 2.30
N LYS A 90 14.73 -5.31 1.49
CA LYS A 90 16.04 -4.68 1.55
C LYS A 90 15.99 -3.57 2.59
N ARG A 91 16.69 -3.77 3.72
CA ARG A 91 17.03 -2.67 4.64
C ARG A 91 17.76 -1.59 3.85
N THR A 92 17.08 -0.51 3.50
CA THR A 92 17.77 0.71 3.10
C THR A 92 18.43 1.23 4.37
N LYS A 93 19.76 1.09 4.48
CA LYS A 93 20.51 1.77 5.54
C LYS A 93 20.19 3.26 5.41
N ALA A 94 19.60 3.84 6.45
CA ALA A 94 19.54 5.28 6.60
C ALA A 94 20.95 5.84 6.40
N ARG A 95 21.10 6.75 5.45
CA ARG A 95 22.30 7.59 5.30
C ARG A 95 22.29 8.68 6.35
#